data_AF-A0A6L5QE72-F1
#
_entry.id   AF-A0A6L5QE72-F1
#
_cell.length_a   1.000
_cell.length_b   1.000
_cell.length_c   1.000
_cell.angle_alpha   90.00
_cell.angle_beta   90.00
_cell.angle_gamma   90.00
#
_symmetry.space_group_name_H-M   'P 1'
#
loop_
_entity.id
_entity.type
_entity.pdbx_description
1 polymer ?
#
loop_
_entity_poly.entity_id
_entity_poly.type
_entity_poly.pdbx_seq_one_letter_code
_entity_poly.pdbx_strand_id
1 'polypeptide(L)'
;MHHDSHILSAHSEYCETCGQRLPSAQDDFATWDRKSKNNRIGIGISIALHLLGVLYYLFAPSPKQTHSAPPKGGHMVYIQPLPEKVTPKPITKPNPTPSKPSSKPPPPRKQVVTKETPAAVKPKLETYVPPVQATMTPPPEADMSEMIAKRRAAREALNPPAPPAPPAETEAERANRIAKANIARANGAGQTSGADRDDTGGVFQVDKSFHSAEVKFRGWNTNFKRNWLQQIHVEQGAEQDIETAVVKEMIKIIRKEKQGDFQWESRRLGKVVNLSARKEDEKELTAFLLKEMFPEYTRGAGR
;
A
#
# COMPACT_ATOMS: atom_id res chain seq x y z
N MET A 1 -49.12 -30.09 10.38
CA MET A 1 -50.32 -29.85 11.21
C MET A 1 -49.87 -29.90 12.65
N HIS A 2 -49.66 -28.75 13.29
CA HIS A 2 -49.37 -28.69 14.72
C HIS A 2 -50.69 -28.80 15.47
N HIS A 3 -50.80 -29.75 16.39
CA HIS A 3 -52.03 -30.00 17.14
C HIS A 3 -52.15 -28.97 18.28
N ASP A 4 -53.14 -28.08 18.17
CA ASP A 4 -53.56 -27.13 19.22
C ASP A 4 -54.33 -27.84 20.37
N SER A 5 -53.84 -28.98 20.84
CA SER A 5 -54.52 -29.78 21.88
C SER A 5 -54.13 -29.41 23.31
N HIS A 6 -53.27 -28.40 23.53
CA HIS A 6 -52.73 -28.07 24.86
C HIS A 6 -53.58 -27.09 25.69
N ILE A 7 -54.75 -26.66 25.22
CA ILE A 7 -55.47 -25.51 25.81
C ILE A 7 -56.70 -25.92 26.66
N LEU A 8 -57.09 -27.19 26.75
CA LEU A 8 -58.44 -27.56 27.23
C LEU A 8 -58.58 -28.20 28.62
N SER A 9 -57.55 -28.23 29.48
CA SER A 9 -57.71 -28.71 30.86
C SER A 9 -57.36 -27.63 31.90
N ALA A 10 -58.25 -26.67 32.08
CA ALA A 10 -58.09 -25.54 33.02
C ALA A 10 -58.00 -25.92 34.52
N HIS A 11 -58.02 -27.22 34.86
CA HIS A 11 -58.08 -27.71 36.24
C HIS A 11 -57.08 -28.82 36.59
N SER A 12 -56.19 -29.24 35.67
CA SER A 12 -55.17 -30.26 35.94
C SER A 12 -53.76 -29.66 35.86
N GLU A 13 -52.91 -29.92 36.86
CA GLU A 13 -51.51 -29.48 36.89
C GLU A 13 -50.62 -30.20 35.85
N TYR A 14 -51.15 -31.24 35.21
CA TYR A 14 -50.45 -32.08 34.24
C TYR A 14 -51.31 -32.25 32.98
N CYS A 15 -50.66 -32.23 31.82
CA CYS A 15 -51.32 -32.54 30.56
C CYS A 15 -51.73 -34.02 30.54
N GLU A 16 -53.03 -34.29 30.36
CA GLU A 16 -53.58 -35.65 30.38
C GLU A 16 -53.03 -36.56 29.27
N THR A 17 -52.49 -35.98 28.20
CA THR A 17 -52.03 -36.73 27.01
C THR A 17 -50.56 -37.13 27.07
N CYS A 18 -49.71 -36.33 27.73
CA CYS A 18 -48.26 -36.58 27.79
C CYS A 18 -47.68 -36.61 29.21
N GLY A 19 -48.50 -36.35 30.23
CA GLY A 19 -48.07 -36.32 31.64
C GLY A 19 -47.12 -35.17 31.98
N GLN A 20 -46.88 -34.24 31.05
CA GLN A 20 -45.99 -33.10 31.27
C GLN A 20 -46.69 -32.06 32.16
N ARG A 21 -46.00 -31.58 33.20
CA ARG A 21 -46.51 -30.55 34.11
C ARG A 21 -46.78 -29.27 33.32
N LEU A 22 -48.01 -28.80 33.36
CA LEU A 22 -48.38 -27.51 32.76
C LEU A 22 -47.88 -26.39 33.70
N PRO A 23 -47.33 -25.28 33.15
CA PRO A 23 -46.94 -24.16 33.98
C PRO A 23 -48.15 -23.69 34.77
N SER A 24 -48.00 -23.56 36.10
CA SER A 24 -49.10 -23.14 36.94
C SER A 24 -49.50 -21.72 36.54
N ALA A 25 -50.77 -21.34 36.68
CA ALA A 25 -51.23 -19.98 36.37
C ALA A 25 -50.53 -18.87 37.20
N GLN A 26 -49.68 -19.26 38.16
CA GLN A 26 -48.86 -18.39 39.00
C GLN A 26 -47.40 -18.31 38.53
N ASP A 27 -46.96 -19.19 37.63
CA ASP A 27 -45.64 -19.14 37.03
C ASP A 27 -45.66 -18.06 35.92
N ASP A 28 -44.96 -16.97 36.21
CA ASP A 28 -44.87 -15.67 35.52
C ASP A 28 -44.49 -15.67 34.02
N PHE A 29 -44.52 -16.83 33.36
CA PHE A 29 -44.05 -16.99 31.98
C PHE A 29 -45.17 -16.94 30.92
N ALA A 30 -46.44 -16.81 31.32
CA ALA A 30 -47.57 -17.00 30.41
C ALA A 30 -48.46 -15.78 30.11
N THR A 31 -48.17 -14.57 30.60
CA THR A 31 -48.97 -13.39 30.26
C THR A 31 -48.12 -12.18 29.85
N TRP A 32 -48.25 -11.78 28.58
CA TRP A 32 -47.61 -10.59 28.00
C TRP A 32 -48.25 -9.27 28.43
N ASP A 33 -49.17 -9.29 29.41
CA ASP A 33 -49.87 -8.09 29.88
C ASP A 33 -49.58 -7.85 31.36
N ARG A 34 -48.31 -7.55 31.68
CA ARG A 34 -47.98 -6.90 32.95
C ARG A 34 -48.18 -5.40 32.81
N LYS A 35 -49.26 -4.88 33.38
CA LYS A 35 -49.41 -3.45 33.68
C LYS A 35 -48.39 -3.06 34.77
N SER A 36 -47.15 -2.84 34.35
CA SER A 36 -46.00 -2.57 35.21
C SER A 36 -46.05 -1.18 35.82
N LYS A 37 -46.68 -1.06 36.99
CA LYS A 37 -46.64 0.17 37.80
C LYS A 37 -45.20 0.62 38.13
N ASN A 38 -44.24 -0.30 38.09
CA ASN A 38 -42.83 -0.06 38.45
C ASN A 38 -41.99 0.43 37.26
N ASN A 39 -42.45 0.32 36.00
CA ASN A 39 -41.67 0.77 34.83
C ASN A 39 -41.60 2.30 34.73
N ARG A 40 -42.59 3.02 35.27
CA ARG A 40 -42.60 4.49 35.24
C ARG A 40 -41.50 5.10 36.12
N ILE A 41 -41.18 4.45 37.23
CA ILE A 41 -40.09 4.88 38.13
C ILE A 41 -38.74 4.66 37.44
N GLY A 42 -38.53 3.49 36.81
CA GLY A 42 -37.31 3.21 36.05
C GLY A 42 -37.10 4.15 34.86
N ILE A 43 -38.16 4.48 34.12
CA ILE A 43 -38.12 5.45 33.03
C ILE A 43 -37.84 6.87 33.57
N GLY A 44 -38.42 7.24 34.71
CA GLY A 44 -38.14 8.52 35.36
C GLY A 44 -36.66 8.68 35.75
N ILE A 45 -36.06 7.63 36.33
CA ILE A 45 -34.64 7.62 36.70
C ILE A 45 -33.74 7.71 35.47
N SER A 46 -34.05 6.98 34.39
CA SER A 46 -33.23 7.03 33.18
C SER A 46 -33.27 8.42 32.54
N ILE A 47 -34.45 9.04 32.43
CA ILE A 47 -34.59 10.40 31.89
C ILE A 47 -33.83 11.40 32.75
N ALA A 48 -33.94 11.32 34.08
CA ALA A 48 -33.23 12.21 34.99
C ALA A 48 -31.70 12.11 34.84
N LEU A 49 -31.17 10.89 34.69
CA LEU A 49 -29.73 10.66 34.51
C LEU A 49 -29.22 11.24 33.17
N HIS A 50 -30.00 11.10 32.10
CA HIS A 50 -29.66 11.69 30.80
C HIS A 50 -29.70 13.22 30.84
N LEU A 51 -30.72 13.81 31.49
CA LEU A 51 -30.78 15.26 31.66
C LEU A 51 -29.59 15.79 32.47
N LEU A 52 -29.21 15.08 33.54
CA LEU A 52 -28.05 15.44 34.35
C LEU A 52 -26.75 15.35 33.53
N GLY A 53 -26.59 14.34 32.66
CA GLY A 53 -25.46 14.21 31.74
C GLY A 53 -25.38 15.35 30.71
N VAL A 54 -26.52 15.77 30.14
CA VAL A 54 -26.59 16.91 29.22
C VAL A 54 -26.23 18.21 29.95
N LEU A 55 -26.76 18.39 31.16
CA LEU A 55 -26.46 19.56 31.98
C LEU A 55 -24.98 19.60 32.36
N TYR A 56 -24.39 18.46 32.73
CA TYR A 56 -22.95 18.35 32.96
C TYR A 56 -22.15 18.71 31.71
N TYR A 57 -22.52 18.22 30.53
CA TYR A 57 -21.81 18.55 29.29
C TYR A 57 -21.87 20.04 28.94
N LEU A 58 -23.02 20.70 29.14
CA LEU A 58 -23.18 22.12 28.85
C LEU A 58 -22.42 23.04 29.82
N PHE A 59 -22.29 22.62 31.08
CA PHE A 59 -21.65 23.42 32.13
C PHE A 59 -20.24 22.94 32.50
N ALA A 60 -19.75 21.84 31.92
CA ALA A 60 -18.39 21.36 32.16
C ALA A 60 -17.36 22.33 31.57
N PRO A 61 -16.45 22.88 32.38
CA PRO A 61 -15.37 23.73 31.87
C PRO A 61 -14.46 22.89 30.96
N SER A 62 -14.14 23.42 29.78
CA SER A 62 -13.29 22.73 28.82
C SER A 62 -11.92 22.39 29.45
N PRO A 63 -11.43 21.15 29.33
CA PRO A 63 -10.13 20.78 29.89
C PRO A 63 -9.04 21.59 29.20
N LYS A 64 -8.26 22.33 29.99
CA LYS A 64 -7.10 23.09 29.49
C LYS A 64 -6.11 22.08 28.90
N GLN A 65 -5.89 22.18 27.60
CA GLN A 65 -4.87 21.42 26.89
C GLN A 65 -3.50 21.84 27.41
N THR A 66 -2.90 21.05 28.30
CA THR A 66 -1.50 21.23 28.68
C THR A 66 -0.66 20.70 27.52
N HIS A 67 -0.21 21.60 26.64
CA HIS A 67 0.82 21.26 25.68
C HIS A 67 2.06 20.78 26.44
N SER A 68 2.51 19.57 26.15
CA SER A 68 3.80 19.09 26.64
C SER A 68 4.89 20.05 26.18
N ALA A 69 5.80 20.40 27.08
CA ALA A 69 6.94 21.24 26.76
C ALA A 69 7.72 20.62 25.59
N PRO A 70 8.21 21.42 24.62
CA PRO A 70 9.02 20.90 23.54
C PRO A 70 10.24 20.18 24.12
N PRO A 71 10.69 19.06 23.50
CA PRO A 71 11.84 18.33 23.98
C PRO A 71 13.05 19.27 24.05
N LYS A 72 13.73 19.29 25.20
CA LYS A 72 14.95 20.08 25.39
C LYS A 72 15.92 19.74 24.25
N GLY A 73 16.34 20.77 23.53
CA GLY A 73 17.18 20.67 22.35
C GLY A 73 18.38 19.76 22.55
N GLY A 74 18.71 19.01 21.49
CA GLY A 74 19.81 18.06 21.47
C GLY A 74 21.10 18.66 22.01
N HIS A 75 21.83 17.86 22.79
CA HIS A 75 23.14 18.22 23.31
C HIS A 75 24.08 18.56 22.15
N MET A 76 24.40 19.85 22.00
CA MET A 76 25.48 20.28 21.12
C MET A 76 26.81 19.83 21.74
N VAL A 77 27.41 18.78 21.17
CA VAL A 77 28.78 18.38 21.50
C VAL A 77 29.72 19.35 20.80
N TYR A 78 30.24 20.32 21.55
CA TYR A 78 31.32 21.19 21.08
C TYR A 78 32.62 20.37 21.03
N ILE A 79 33.02 19.96 19.83
CA ILE A 79 34.40 19.55 19.58
C ILE A 79 35.24 20.83 19.61
N GLN A 80 35.98 21.04 20.70
CA GLN A 80 37.00 22.09 20.75
C GLN A 80 38.08 21.78 19.70
N PRO A 81 38.36 22.68 18.74
CA PRO A 81 39.50 22.50 17.85
C PRO A 81 40.79 22.67 18.65
N LEU A 82 41.67 21.67 18.54
CA LEU A 82 43.00 21.64 19.15
C LEU A 82 43.82 22.87 18.70
N PRO A 83 44.56 23.54 19.60
CA PRO A 83 45.39 24.68 19.24
C PRO A 83 46.58 24.27 18.39
N GLU A 84 46.77 25.03 17.32
CA GLU A 84 47.83 24.92 16.32
C GLU A 84 49.21 25.15 16.98
N LYS A 85 50.13 24.18 16.83
CA LYS A 85 51.53 24.37 17.21
C LYS A 85 52.52 23.66 16.28
N VAL A 86 53.32 24.49 15.61
CA VAL A 86 54.75 24.37 15.24
C VAL A 86 55.15 23.35 14.16
N THR A 87 55.44 23.86 12.96
CA THR A 87 56.53 23.36 12.09
C THR A 87 57.88 23.87 12.67
N PRO A 88 59.08 23.25 12.48
CA PRO A 88 59.52 22.50 11.28
C PRO A 88 60.57 21.34 11.48
N LYS A 89 60.72 20.45 10.48
CA LYS A 89 61.97 20.22 9.70
C LYS A 89 61.81 19.07 8.68
N PRO A 90 62.50 19.13 7.53
CA PRO A 90 62.26 18.26 6.38
C PRO A 90 63.10 16.98 6.45
N ILE A 91 62.45 15.82 6.32
CA ILE A 91 63.11 14.51 6.23
C ILE A 91 62.50 13.76 5.04
N THR A 92 63.30 13.74 3.97
CA THR A 92 63.55 12.67 3.00
C THR A 92 62.42 11.72 2.56
N LYS A 93 62.15 11.76 1.26
CA LYS A 93 61.43 10.76 0.45
C LYS A 93 62.05 9.36 0.58
N PRO A 94 61.22 8.31 0.58
CA PRO A 94 61.55 7.07 -0.14
C PRO A 94 60.56 6.81 -1.29
N ASN A 95 61.14 6.25 -2.35
CA ASN A 95 60.57 5.88 -3.64
C ASN A 95 59.45 4.81 -3.53
N PRO A 96 58.58 4.64 -4.55
CA PRO A 96 57.50 3.67 -4.55
C PRO A 96 58.01 2.27 -4.91
N THR A 97 57.50 1.25 -4.22
CA THR A 97 57.72 -0.16 -4.58
C THR A 97 56.64 -0.64 -5.58
N PRO A 98 56.99 -1.44 -6.61
CA PRO A 98 56.10 -1.80 -7.69
C PRO A 98 55.38 -3.15 -7.51
N SER A 99 54.13 -3.17 -7.97
CA SER A 99 53.38 -4.27 -8.60
C SER A 99 53.07 -5.57 -7.84
N LYS A 100 51.79 -5.99 -7.90
CA LYS A 100 51.42 -7.25 -8.57
C LYS A 100 49.94 -7.24 -9.05
N PRO A 101 49.60 -8.00 -10.11
CA PRO A 101 48.43 -7.76 -10.94
C PRO A 101 47.23 -8.69 -10.68
N SER A 102 46.06 -8.19 -11.08
CA SER A 102 44.94 -8.88 -11.74
C SER A 102 44.35 -10.16 -11.12
N SER A 103 43.09 -10.06 -10.66
CA SER A 103 42.13 -11.17 -10.74
C SER A 103 41.07 -10.89 -11.81
N LYS A 104 40.87 -11.89 -12.66
CA LYS A 104 40.09 -11.92 -13.92
C LYS A 104 38.60 -11.55 -13.76
N PRO A 105 37.95 -11.01 -14.81
CA PRO A 105 36.49 -10.94 -14.91
C PRO A 105 35.84 -12.34 -15.02
N PRO A 106 34.62 -12.55 -14.50
CA PRO A 106 33.88 -13.79 -14.66
C PRO A 106 33.43 -14.02 -16.11
N PRO A 107 33.30 -15.28 -16.56
CA PRO A 107 32.98 -15.61 -17.94
C PRO A 107 31.54 -15.24 -18.33
N PRO A 108 31.28 -14.90 -19.62
CA PRO A 108 29.95 -14.58 -20.09
C PRO A 108 29.02 -15.80 -20.05
N ARG A 109 27.83 -15.59 -19.50
CA ARG A 109 26.75 -16.58 -19.39
C ARG A 109 26.28 -16.97 -20.80
N LYS A 110 26.28 -18.28 -21.08
CA LYS A 110 25.77 -18.87 -22.32
C LYS A 110 24.32 -18.45 -22.54
N GLN A 111 24.04 -17.87 -23.71
CA GLN A 111 22.69 -17.61 -24.18
C GLN A 111 22.00 -18.95 -24.43
N VAL A 112 20.80 -19.10 -23.87
CA VAL A 112 19.91 -20.24 -24.14
C VAL A 112 19.40 -20.07 -25.56
N VAL A 113 19.78 -21.01 -26.44
CA VAL A 113 19.16 -21.16 -27.76
C VAL A 113 17.74 -21.65 -27.53
N THR A 114 16.77 -20.77 -27.70
CA THR A 114 15.37 -21.16 -27.88
C THR A 114 15.26 -21.94 -29.18
N LYS A 115 14.83 -23.20 -29.06
CA LYS A 115 14.51 -24.08 -30.18
C LYS A 115 13.28 -23.51 -30.89
N GLU A 116 13.48 -22.89 -32.05
CA GLU A 116 12.39 -22.42 -32.90
C GLU A 116 11.58 -23.63 -33.40
N THR A 117 10.29 -23.63 -33.08
CA THR A 117 9.28 -24.49 -33.68
C THR A 117 9.04 -24.06 -35.14
N PRO A 118 8.92 -24.97 -36.12
CA PRO A 118 8.63 -24.58 -37.49
C PRO A 118 7.23 -23.98 -37.59
N ALA A 119 7.15 -22.70 -37.93
CA ALA A 119 5.90 -22.06 -38.30
C ALA A 119 5.45 -22.55 -39.69
N ALA A 120 4.17 -22.85 -39.81
CA ALA A 120 3.53 -23.29 -41.04
C ALA A 120 3.74 -22.30 -42.20
N VAL A 121 4.15 -22.84 -43.35
CA VAL A 121 4.31 -22.12 -44.61
C VAL A 121 2.93 -21.60 -45.05
N LYS A 122 2.74 -20.27 -45.04
CA LYS A 122 1.64 -19.62 -45.74
C LYS A 122 2.11 -19.29 -47.16
N PRO A 123 1.33 -19.60 -48.21
CA PRO A 123 1.71 -19.31 -49.59
C PRO A 123 1.78 -17.79 -49.81
N LYS A 124 2.89 -17.34 -50.39
CA LYS A 124 3.14 -15.94 -50.72
C LYS A 124 2.39 -15.61 -52.01
N LEU A 125 1.33 -14.81 -51.89
CA LEU A 125 0.64 -14.21 -53.03
C LEU A 125 1.59 -13.22 -53.70
N GLU A 126 1.92 -13.45 -54.96
CA GLU A 126 2.68 -12.52 -55.79
C GLU A 126 1.82 -11.28 -56.06
N THR A 127 2.07 -10.21 -55.30
CA THR A 127 1.61 -8.87 -55.68
C THR A 127 2.58 -8.31 -56.71
N TYR A 128 2.12 -8.20 -57.94
CA TYR A 128 2.79 -7.48 -59.01
C TYR A 128 2.88 -5.99 -58.63
N VAL A 129 4.09 -5.52 -58.31
CA VAL A 129 4.38 -4.10 -58.11
C VAL A 129 4.92 -3.56 -59.45
N PRO A 130 4.26 -2.60 -60.10
CA PRO A 130 4.83 -1.96 -61.29
C PRO A 130 6.12 -1.22 -60.92
N PRO A 131 7.11 -1.14 -61.83
CA PRO A 131 8.38 -0.48 -61.53
C PRO A 131 8.14 1.01 -61.24
N VAL A 132 8.41 1.41 -59.99
CA VAL A 132 8.50 2.81 -59.59
C VAL A 132 9.69 3.41 -60.34
N GLN A 133 9.41 4.32 -61.27
CA GLN A 133 10.42 5.12 -61.92
C GLN A 133 11.14 5.94 -60.84
N ALA A 134 12.41 5.61 -60.59
CA ALA A 134 13.26 6.43 -59.74
C ALA A 134 13.53 7.75 -60.47
N THR A 135 12.85 8.81 -60.07
CA THR A 135 13.25 10.17 -60.45
C THR A 135 14.57 10.46 -59.75
N MET A 136 15.68 10.27 -60.47
CA MET A 136 16.99 10.68 -60.00
C MET A 136 17.03 12.21 -59.95
N THR A 137 16.82 12.77 -58.76
CA THR A 137 17.20 14.15 -58.50
C THR A 137 18.73 14.21 -58.47
N PRO A 138 19.36 15.10 -59.25
CA PRO A 138 20.81 15.23 -59.23
C PRO A 138 21.25 15.69 -57.83
N PRO A 139 22.35 15.13 -57.29
CA PRO A 139 22.88 15.57 -56.01
C PRO A 139 23.24 17.05 -56.11
N PRO A 140 22.94 17.87 -55.09
CA PRO A 140 23.30 19.28 -55.10
C PRO A 140 24.82 19.42 -55.22
N GLU A 141 25.26 20.31 -56.12
CA GLU A 141 26.66 20.74 -56.25
C GLU A 141 27.05 21.53 -54.99
N ALA A 142 27.31 20.83 -53.90
CA ALA A 142 27.88 21.44 -52.71
C ALA A 142 29.37 21.68 -52.96
N ASP A 143 29.80 22.92 -52.81
CA ASP A 143 31.22 23.28 -52.81
C ASP A 143 31.97 22.39 -51.79
N MET A 144 33.13 21.87 -52.18
CA MET A 144 33.95 20.98 -51.34
C MET A 144 34.26 21.61 -49.98
N SER A 145 34.31 22.95 -49.92
CA SER A 145 34.48 23.73 -48.69
C SER A 145 33.32 23.56 -47.69
N GLU A 146 32.07 23.60 -48.17
CA GLU A 146 30.86 23.45 -47.37
C GLU A 146 30.69 22.01 -46.86
N MET A 147 31.04 21.02 -47.69
CA MET A 147 31.01 19.62 -47.26
C MET A 147 31.99 19.34 -46.12
N ILE A 148 33.18 19.93 -46.15
CA ILE A 148 34.19 19.78 -45.08
C ILE A 148 33.70 20.45 -43.79
N ALA A 149 33.09 21.63 -43.88
CA ALA A 149 32.52 22.34 -42.73
C ALA A 149 31.36 21.54 -42.09
N LYS A 150 30.44 21.02 -42.90
CA LYS A 150 29.34 20.16 -42.42
C LYS A 150 29.85 18.88 -41.74
N ARG A 151 30.91 18.28 -42.28
CA ARG A 151 31.51 17.06 -41.70
C ARG A 151 32.25 17.34 -40.39
N ARG A 152 32.88 18.51 -40.23
CA ARG A 152 33.47 18.94 -38.96
C ARG A 152 32.39 19.21 -37.91
N ALA A 153 31.35 19.97 -38.27
CA ALA A 153 30.22 20.23 -37.39
C ALA A 153 29.49 18.93 -36.95
N ALA A 154 29.31 17.97 -37.86
CA ALA A 154 28.74 16.66 -37.52
C ALA A 154 29.62 15.87 -36.54
N ARG A 155 30.96 15.95 -36.67
CA ARG A 155 31.89 15.30 -35.74
C ARG A 155 31.88 15.96 -34.35
N GLU A 156 31.73 17.27 -34.29
CA GLU A 156 31.61 18.02 -33.04
C GLU A 156 30.27 17.77 -32.34
N ALA A 157 29.17 17.65 -33.11
CA ALA A 157 27.86 17.29 -32.58
C ALA A 157 27.79 15.85 -32.05
N LEU A 158 28.56 14.93 -32.64
CA LEU A 158 28.65 13.53 -32.21
C LEU A 158 29.62 13.31 -31.04
N ASN A 159 30.54 14.24 -30.79
CA ASN A 159 31.46 14.22 -29.65
C ASN A 159 31.39 15.54 -28.87
N PRO A 160 30.28 15.82 -28.18
CA PRO A 160 30.23 16.94 -27.24
C PRO A 160 31.35 16.75 -26.19
N PRO A 161 32.09 17.81 -25.82
CA PRO A 161 33.09 17.71 -24.77
C PRO A 161 32.42 17.20 -23.50
N ALA A 162 33.03 16.19 -22.88
CA ALA A 162 32.51 15.59 -21.67
C ALA A 162 32.30 16.70 -20.61
N PRO A 163 31.14 16.74 -19.94
CA PRO A 163 30.94 17.66 -18.83
C PRO A 163 32.06 17.46 -17.80
N PRO A 164 32.56 18.55 -17.18
CA PRO A 164 33.64 18.45 -16.21
C PRO A 164 33.27 17.40 -15.15
N ALA A 165 34.18 16.45 -14.93
CA ALA A 165 34.00 15.43 -13.92
C ALA A 165 33.69 16.12 -12.57
N PRO A 166 32.71 15.63 -11.80
CA PRO A 166 32.43 16.21 -10.50
C PRO A 166 33.71 16.17 -9.64
N PRO A 167 33.94 17.19 -8.81
CA PRO A 167 35.12 17.22 -7.94
C PRO A 167 35.18 15.93 -7.12
N ALA A 168 36.39 15.37 -6.99
CA ALA A 168 36.61 14.17 -6.21
C ALA A 168 36.08 14.40 -4.78
N GLU A 169 35.00 13.71 -4.42
CA GLU A 169 34.39 13.83 -3.10
C GLU A 169 35.42 13.49 -2.02
N THR A 170 35.50 14.33 -0.99
CA THR A 170 36.34 14.05 0.18
C THR A 170 35.75 12.88 0.99
N GLU A 171 36.59 12.14 1.72
CA GLU A 171 36.14 10.98 2.51
C GLU A 171 35.08 11.38 3.57
N ALA A 172 35.14 12.62 4.07
CA ALA A 172 34.12 13.19 4.97
C ALA A 172 32.76 13.40 4.29
N GLU A 173 32.73 13.85 3.04
CA GLU A 173 31.49 14.00 2.26
C GLU A 173 30.89 12.63 1.92
N ARG A 174 31.75 11.65 1.61
CA ARG A 174 31.34 10.26 1.38
C ARG A 174 30.72 9.64 2.63
N ALA A 175 31.36 9.78 3.78
CA ALA A 175 30.86 9.30 5.06
C ALA A 175 29.51 9.95 5.43
N ASN A 176 29.39 11.27 5.23
CA ASN A 176 28.15 12.00 5.48
C ASN A 176 27.01 11.56 4.56
N ARG A 177 27.30 11.26 3.29
CA ARG A 177 26.30 10.75 2.33
C ARG A 177 25.83 9.35 2.72
N ILE A 178 26.74 8.46 3.13
CA ILE A 178 26.40 7.11 3.58
C ILE A 178 25.58 7.17 4.88
N ALA A 179 25.97 8.02 5.84
CA ALA A 179 25.23 8.23 7.07
C ALA A 179 23.81 8.76 6.80
N LYS A 180 23.67 9.76 5.92
CA LYS A 180 22.36 10.28 5.52
C LYS A 180 21.52 9.23 4.80
N ALA A 181 22.10 8.40 3.94
CA ALA A 181 21.37 7.33 3.25
C ALA A 181 20.90 6.24 4.23
N ASN A 182 21.72 5.88 5.22
CA ASN A 182 21.35 4.91 6.25
C ASN A 182 20.27 5.46 7.18
N ILE A 183 20.35 6.73 7.57
CA ILE A 183 19.31 7.41 8.37
C ILE A 183 18.01 7.52 7.56
N ALA A 184 18.08 7.90 6.28
CA ALA A 184 16.92 7.95 5.40
C ALA A 184 16.28 6.57 5.20
N ARG A 185 17.08 5.51 5.08
CA ARG A 185 16.58 4.12 4.99
C ARG A 185 15.97 3.65 6.31
N ALA A 186 16.59 3.94 7.45
CA ALA A 186 16.09 3.56 8.77
C ALA A 186 14.78 4.29 9.10
N ASN A 187 14.70 5.58 8.77
CA ASN A 187 13.49 6.36 8.94
C ASN A 187 12.42 5.97 7.90
N GLY A 188 12.80 5.72 6.64
CA GLY A 188 11.89 5.31 5.57
C GLY A 188 11.25 3.94 5.81
N ALA A 189 12.01 2.95 6.31
CA ALA A 189 11.50 1.61 6.62
C ALA A 189 10.52 1.59 7.81
N GLY A 190 10.62 2.53 8.74
CA GLY A 190 9.66 2.73 9.83
C GLY A 190 8.43 3.57 9.43
N GLN A 191 8.51 4.34 8.34
CA GLN A 191 7.47 5.25 7.86
C GLN A 191 6.63 4.67 6.70
N THR A 192 7.06 3.57 6.06
CA THR A 192 6.29 2.85 5.01
C THR A 192 5.01 2.17 5.53
N SER A 193 4.65 2.41 6.79
CA SER A 193 3.38 1.98 7.41
C SER A 193 2.40 3.15 7.66
N GLY A 194 2.70 4.35 7.16
CA GLY A 194 1.70 5.40 6.94
C GLY A 194 2.12 6.81 7.30
N ALA A 195 3.23 7.30 6.76
CA ALA A 195 3.65 8.69 6.99
C ALA A 195 4.35 9.33 5.79
N ASP A 196 4.14 8.84 4.56
CA ASP A 196 4.45 9.67 3.41
C ASP A 196 3.31 10.69 3.25
N ARG A 197 3.67 11.97 3.42
CA ARG A 197 2.72 13.10 3.48
C ARG A 197 1.99 13.35 2.16
N ASP A 198 2.38 12.61 1.12
CA ASP A 198 1.80 12.61 -0.22
C ASP A 198 1.36 11.19 -0.65
N ASP A 199 1.06 10.29 0.31
CA ASP A 199 0.43 8.97 0.11
C ASP A 199 -0.94 9.14 -0.58
N THR A 200 -0.90 9.31 -1.91
CA THR A 200 -2.09 9.53 -2.76
C THR A 200 -2.73 8.20 -3.19
N GLY A 201 -2.19 7.07 -2.73
CA GLY A 201 -2.74 5.72 -2.92
C GLY A 201 -3.37 5.23 -1.61
N GLY A 202 -4.67 4.93 -1.62
CA GLY A 202 -5.38 4.44 -0.44
C GLY A 202 -4.73 3.19 0.15
N VAL A 203 -4.16 3.32 1.36
CA VAL A 203 -3.43 2.25 2.02
C VAL A 203 -4.40 1.34 2.75
N PHE A 204 -4.40 0.06 2.38
CA PHE A 204 -5.13 -0.99 3.09
C PHE A 204 -4.19 -1.75 4.02
N GLN A 205 -4.62 -1.93 5.26
CA GLN A 205 -4.01 -2.82 6.23
C GLN A 205 -5.05 -3.89 6.57
N VAL A 206 -4.65 -5.15 6.54
CA VAL A 206 -5.54 -6.28 6.79
C VAL A 206 -4.97 -7.09 7.93
N ASP A 207 -5.71 -7.13 9.03
CA ASP A 207 -5.43 -7.98 10.17
C ASP A 207 -6.36 -9.20 10.07
N LYS A 208 -5.83 -10.32 9.57
CA LYS A 208 -6.61 -11.55 9.31
C LYS A 208 -6.63 -12.47 10.54
N SER A 209 -7.80 -12.98 10.87
CA SER A 209 -8.04 -14.13 11.75
C SER A 209 -8.47 -15.37 10.94
N PHE A 210 -8.86 -16.45 11.60
CA PHE A 210 -9.26 -17.70 10.95
C PHE A 210 -10.56 -17.58 10.14
N HIS A 211 -11.58 -16.91 10.69
CA HIS A 211 -12.92 -16.80 10.10
C HIS A 211 -13.37 -15.35 9.89
N SER A 212 -12.57 -14.39 10.36
CA SER A 212 -12.84 -12.96 10.27
C SER A 212 -11.55 -12.20 9.94
N ALA A 213 -11.70 -10.99 9.46
CA ALA A 213 -10.59 -10.09 9.19
C ALA A 213 -11.01 -8.66 9.48
N GLU A 214 -10.06 -7.87 9.95
CA GLU A 214 -10.24 -6.44 10.14
C GLU A 214 -9.49 -5.70 9.04
N VAL A 215 -10.23 -4.95 8.23
CA VAL A 215 -9.68 -4.16 7.14
C VAL A 215 -9.66 -2.71 7.57
N LYS A 216 -8.46 -2.17 7.72
CA LYS A 216 -8.20 -0.76 7.98
C LYS A 216 -7.86 -0.09 6.67
N PHE A 217 -8.61 0.93 6.32
CA PHE A 217 -8.46 1.64 5.07
C PHE A 217 -8.21 3.12 5.34
N ARG A 218 -7.16 3.67 4.70
CA ARG A 218 -6.88 5.10 4.65
C ARG A 218 -7.21 5.61 3.25
N GLY A 219 -8.06 6.64 3.17
CA GLY A 219 -8.51 7.23 1.89
C GLY A 219 -7.40 7.68 0.95
N TRP A 220 -7.77 7.86 -0.32
CA TRP A 220 -6.89 8.45 -1.36
C TRP A 220 -6.71 9.97 -1.23
N ASN A 221 -7.29 10.62 -0.21
CA ASN A 221 -7.24 12.07 -0.03
C ASN A 221 -6.32 12.46 1.13
N THR A 222 -5.17 13.07 0.79
CA THR A 222 -4.15 13.55 1.73
C THR A 222 -4.53 14.86 2.44
N ASN A 223 -5.55 15.58 1.97
CA ASN A 223 -5.89 16.92 2.50
C ASN A 223 -6.61 16.90 3.85
N PHE A 224 -7.18 15.77 4.27
CA PHE A 224 -7.90 15.72 5.53
C PHE A 224 -6.93 15.35 6.68
N LYS A 225 -6.40 16.38 7.35
CA LYS A 225 -5.54 16.29 8.56
C LYS A 225 -6.11 15.49 9.75
N ARG A 226 -7.30 14.89 9.60
CA ARG A 226 -7.83 13.86 10.49
C ARG A 226 -7.90 12.57 9.69
N ASN A 227 -6.99 11.65 9.98
CA ASN A 227 -6.94 10.29 9.47
C ASN A 227 -8.33 9.65 9.56
N TRP A 228 -9.09 9.65 8.48
CA TRP A 228 -10.27 8.82 8.39
C TRP A 228 -9.78 7.40 8.10
N LEU A 229 -9.49 6.68 9.18
CA LEU A 229 -9.23 5.26 9.13
C LEU A 229 -10.60 4.58 9.15
N GLN A 230 -11.05 4.06 8.02
CA GLN A 230 -12.24 3.24 8.01
C GLN A 230 -11.82 1.82 8.43
N GLN A 231 -12.25 1.40 9.63
CA GLN A 231 -12.08 0.04 10.12
C GLN A 231 -13.35 -0.74 9.82
N ILE A 232 -13.22 -1.82 9.05
CA ILE A 232 -14.34 -2.66 8.65
C ILE A 232 -14.05 -4.08 9.11
N HIS A 233 -14.98 -4.65 9.86
CA HIS A 233 -14.95 -6.05 10.20
C HIS A 233 -15.58 -6.87 9.08
N VAL A 234 -14.85 -7.83 8.56
CA VAL A 234 -15.28 -8.73 7.49
C VAL A 234 -15.31 -10.15 8.02
N GLU A 235 -16.46 -10.79 7.92
CA GLU A 235 -16.63 -12.22 8.22
C GLU A 235 -16.64 -13.03 6.92
N GLN A 236 -16.22 -14.30 6.98
CA GLN A 236 -16.16 -15.17 5.80
C GLN A 236 -17.54 -15.35 5.14
N GLY A 237 -18.60 -15.45 5.94
CA GLY A 237 -19.97 -15.58 5.46
C GLY A 237 -20.16 -16.77 4.50
N ALA A 238 -20.66 -16.47 3.29
CA ALA A 238 -20.94 -17.46 2.24
C ALA A 238 -19.77 -17.65 1.25
N GLU A 239 -18.63 -16.99 1.49
CA GLU A 239 -17.48 -17.08 0.59
C GLU A 239 -16.62 -18.31 0.89
N GLN A 240 -16.02 -18.89 -0.14
CA GLN A 240 -15.16 -20.07 -0.01
C GLN A 240 -13.96 -19.81 0.92
N ASP A 241 -13.35 -18.62 0.82
CA ASP A 241 -12.17 -18.22 1.60
C ASP A 241 -12.35 -16.80 2.15
N ILE A 242 -11.87 -16.56 3.39
CA ILE A 242 -11.90 -15.24 4.03
C ILE A 242 -11.09 -14.21 3.23
N GLU A 243 -10.00 -14.62 2.58
CA GLU A 243 -9.20 -13.76 1.69
C GLU A 243 -10.04 -13.18 0.55
N THR A 244 -10.90 -14.01 -0.05
CA THR A 244 -11.75 -13.58 -1.16
C THR A 244 -12.85 -12.63 -0.68
N ALA A 245 -13.41 -12.87 0.52
CA ALA A 245 -14.39 -11.98 1.14
C ALA A 245 -13.79 -10.60 1.44
N VAL A 246 -12.58 -10.57 2.00
CA VAL A 246 -11.83 -9.33 2.28
C VAL A 246 -11.59 -8.54 1.00
N VAL A 247 -11.09 -9.19 -0.07
CA VAL A 247 -10.83 -8.50 -1.33
C VAL A 247 -12.11 -7.96 -1.98
N LYS A 248 -13.23 -8.68 -1.89
CA LYS A 248 -14.54 -8.19 -2.35
C LYS A 248 -14.97 -6.93 -1.59
N GLU A 249 -14.80 -6.89 -0.26
CA GLU A 249 -15.08 -5.70 0.53
C GLU A 249 -14.14 -4.54 0.19
N MET A 250 -12.84 -4.81 0.00
CA MET A 250 -11.89 -3.79 -0.46
C MET A 250 -12.30 -3.18 -1.80
N ILE A 251 -12.75 -3.99 -2.77
CA ILE A 251 -13.22 -3.48 -4.07
C ILE A 251 -14.47 -2.63 -3.91
N LYS A 252 -15.39 -2.98 -3.01
CA LYS A 252 -16.57 -2.14 -2.71
C LYS A 252 -16.14 -0.77 -2.18
N ILE A 253 -15.11 -0.69 -1.34
CA ILE A 253 -14.57 0.58 -0.83
C ILE A 253 -13.90 1.36 -1.96
N ILE A 254 -13.01 0.72 -2.74
CA ILE A 254 -12.33 1.33 -3.89
C ILE A 254 -13.37 1.96 -4.83
N ARG A 255 -14.43 1.22 -5.19
CA ARG A 255 -15.50 1.71 -6.09
C ARG A 255 -16.31 2.87 -5.52
N LYS A 256 -16.39 3.02 -4.19
CA LYS A 256 -17.05 4.18 -3.58
C LYS A 256 -16.25 5.46 -3.76
N GLU A 257 -14.92 5.38 -3.79
CA GLU A 257 -14.04 6.54 -3.92
C GLU A 257 -13.53 6.80 -5.34
N LYS A 258 -13.27 5.74 -6.09
CA LYS A 258 -12.72 5.78 -7.46
C LYS A 258 -13.51 4.79 -8.32
N GLN A 259 -14.31 5.31 -9.24
CA GLN A 259 -15.14 4.49 -10.14
C GLN A 259 -14.47 4.14 -11.48
N GLY A 260 -13.31 4.72 -11.76
CA GLY A 260 -12.57 4.52 -13.01
C GLY A 260 -11.17 3.98 -12.78
N ASP A 261 -10.24 4.45 -13.60
CA ASP A 261 -8.86 4.03 -13.57
C ASP A 261 -8.13 4.82 -12.47
N PHE A 262 -7.31 4.13 -11.67
CA PHE A 262 -6.59 4.72 -10.55
C PHE A 262 -5.16 4.17 -10.46
N GLN A 263 -4.30 4.97 -9.86
CA GLN A 263 -2.92 4.62 -9.57
C GLN A 263 -2.88 3.92 -8.21
N TRP A 264 -2.34 2.69 -8.21
CA TRP A 264 -2.15 1.89 -7.01
C TRP A 264 -0.67 1.75 -6.70
N GLU A 265 -0.27 2.06 -5.48
CA GLU A 265 1.09 1.80 -5.02
C GLU A 265 1.20 0.35 -4.52
N SER A 266 1.88 -0.50 -5.30
CA SER A 266 2.13 -1.88 -4.90
C SER A 266 3.32 -1.95 -3.97
N ARG A 267 3.08 -2.41 -2.73
CA ARG A 267 4.13 -2.69 -1.74
C ARG A 267 5.01 -3.86 -2.16
N ARG A 268 4.41 -4.86 -2.81
CA ARG A 268 5.13 -6.05 -3.29
C ARG A 268 6.04 -5.74 -4.49
N LEU A 269 5.58 -4.90 -5.41
CA LEU A 269 6.34 -4.53 -6.62
C LEU A 269 7.18 -3.27 -6.42
N GLY A 270 6.98 -2.53 -5.33
CA GLY A 270 7.67 -1.27 -5.05
C GLY A 270 7.45 -0.19 -6.12
N LYS A 271 6.30 -0.23 -6.82
CA LYS A 271 5.98 0.67 -7.93
C LYS A 271 4.49 0.97 -8.01
N VAL A 272 4.17 2.08 -8.66
CA VAL A 272 2.79 2.46 -8.99
C VAL A 272 2.31 1.67 -10.21
N VAL A 273 1.14 1.04 -10.07
CA VAL A 273 0.45 0.25 -11.10
C VAL A 273 -0.88 0.90 -11.40
N ASN A 274 -1.20 1.07 -12.69
CA ASN A 274 -2.52 1.55 -13.11
C ASN A 274 -3.51 0.39 -13.06
N LEU A 275 -4.57 0.54 -12.26
CA LEU A 275 -5.65 -0.44 -12.13
C LEU A 275 -6.99 0.21 -12.44
N SER A 276 -7.99 -0.61 -12.76
CA SER A 276 -9.35 -0.16 -13.04
C SER A 276 -10.30 -0.65 -11.95
N ALA A 277 -11.16 0.24 -11.46
CA ALA A 277 -12.21 -0.08 -10.50
C ALA A 277 -13.52 -0.54 -11.16
N ARG A 278 -13.57 -0.62 -12.50
CA ARG A 278 -14.80 -0.93 -13.24
C ARG A 278 -15.30 -2.34 -12.96
N LYS A 279 -16.54 -2.61 -13.36
CA LYS A 279 -17.15 -3.94 -13.18
C LYS A 279 -16.57 -4.95 -14.17
N GLU A 280 -16.26 -4.53 -15.40
CA GLU A 280 -15.59 -5.38 -16.39
C GLU A 280 -14.25 -5.94 -15.90
N ASP A 281 -13.46 -5.14 -15.18
CA ASP A 281 -12.08 -5.49 -14.79
C ASP A 281 -11.99 -6.15 -13.39
N GLU A 282 -13.13 -6.56 -12.82
CA GLU A 282 -13.18 -7.10 -11.45
C GLU A 282 -12.30 -8.33 -11.27
N LYS A 283 -12.21 -9.20 -12.28
CA LYS A 283 -11.39 -10.41 -12.22
C LYS A 283 -9.89 -10.11 -12.15
N GLU A 284 -9.45 -9.08 -12.86
CA GLU A 284 -8.04 -8.67 -12.84
C GLU A 284 -7.71 -7.95 -11.54
N LEU A 285 -8.60 -7.06 -11.09
CA LEU A 285 -8.44 -6.35 -9.83
C LEU A 285 -8.44 -7.30 -8.62
N THR A 286 -9.37 -8.27 -8.57
CA THR A 286 -9.40 -9.28 -7.50
C THR A 286 -8.13 -10.12 -7.49
N ALA A 287 -7.67 -10.61 -8.65
CA ALA A 287 -6.45 -11.41 -8.75
C ALA A 287 -5.19 -10.62 -8.35
N PHE A 288 -5.16 -9.32 -8.66
CA PHE A 288 -4.08 -8.43 -8.24
C PHE A 288 -4.08 -8.23 -6.73
N LEU A 289 -5.22 -7.83 -6.15
CA LEU A 289 -5.35 -7.54 -4.72
C LEU A 289 -5.14 -8.76 -3.83
N LEU A 290 -5.61 -9.94 -4.26
CA LEU A 290 -5.35 -11.20 -3.55
C LEU A 290 -3.85 -11.44 -3.38
N LYS A 291 -3.07 -11.29 -4.46
CA LYS A 291 -1.62 -11.49 -4.40
C LYS A 291 -0.88 -10.35 -3.71
N GLU A 292 -1.49 -9.17 -3.61
CA GLU A 292 -0.89 -8.00 -2.96
C GLU A 292 -1.03 -8.08 -1.44
N MET A 293 -2.21 -8.45 -0.95
CA MET A 293 -2.49 -8.53 0.49
C MET A 293 -2.12 -9.90 1.07
N PHE A 294 -2.25 -10.96 0.28
CA PHE A 294 -2.03 -12.33 0.71
C PHE A 294 -1.05 -13.06 -0.23
N PRO A 295 0.26 -12.80 -0.12
CA PRO A 295 1.26 -13.45 -0.97
C PRO A 295 1.29 -14.98 -0.81
N GLU A 296 0.95 -15.49 0.38
CA GLU A 296 0.89 -16.92 0.70
C GLU A 296 -0.40 -17.60 0.22
N TYR A 297 -1.37 -16.85 -0.31
CA TYR A 297 -2.66 -17.40 -0.72
C TYR A 297 -2.52 -18.21 -2.01
N THR A 298 -2.68 -19.53 -1.88
CA THR A 298 -2.79 -20.45 -3.00
C THR A 298 -4.25 -20.91 -3.10
N ARG A 299 -4.91 -20.62 -4.23
CA ARG A 299 -6.29 -21.06 -4.48
C ARG A 299 -6.35 -22.58 -4.41
N GLY A 300 -7.04 -23.12 -3.41
CA GLY A 300 -7.14 -24.58 -3.20
C GLY A 300 -6.02 -25.19 -2.35
N ALA A 301 -5.19 -24.39 -1.67
CA ALA A 301 -4.50 -24.88 -0.48
C ALA A 301 -5.55 -25.03 0.63
N GLY A 302 -6.31 -26.12 0.55
CA GLY A 302 -7.14 -26.59 1.64
C GLY A 302 -6.28 -26.62 2.89
N ARG A 303 -6.79 -25.95 3.93
CA ARG A 303 -6.41 -26.29 5.30
C ARG A 303 -7.11 -27.58 5.68
#